data_AF-A0A2P2M1A5-F1
#
_entry.id   AF-A0A2P2M1A5-F1
#
_cell.length_a   1.000
_cell.length_b   1.000
_cell.length_c   1.000
_cell.angle_alpha   90.00
_cell.angle_beta   90.00
_cell.angle_gamma   90.00
#
_symmetry.space_group_name_H-M   'P 1'
#
loop_
_entity.id
_entity.type
_entity.pdbx_description
1 polymer ?
#
loop_
_entity_poly.entity_id
_entity_poly.type
_entity_poly.pdbx_seq_one_letter_code
_entity_poly.pdbx_strand_id
1 'polypeptide(L)'
;MDVGLQEMQDSLGIQNLRTCRNTVQGRYLLSDDNGHVCDALSVDPQSRCCPEKGEKFSCRGCNLLSQCCSSYEFCVSCCLNPDRTKREEITKVKIAKPATAETYANVFDFCAGRCRHNSQSVVHENAYFSDFHHCFSLPSNSSGANYTQLEARLVGINVVVGKQGESCDGVCKSSGQSCVLNKLLVLNHCEM
;
A
#
# COMPACT_ATOMS: atom_id res chain seq x y z
N MET A 1 -34.33 4.24 29.53
CA MET A 1 -34.28 5.68 29.86
C MET A 1 -32.86 6.18 29.59
N ASP A 2 -32.37 6.00 28.36
CA ASP A 2 -30.96 6.24 28.01
C ASP A 2 -30.82 7.07 26.71
N VAL A 3 -31.86 7.83 26.37
CA VAL A 3 -31.82 8.79 25.25
C VAL A 3 -31.21 10.14 25.72
N GLY A 4 -31.10 10.35 27.04
CA GLY A 4 -30.75 11.65 27.62
C GLY A 4 -29.26 11.98 27.74
N LEU A 5 -28.33 11.07 27.42
CA LEU A 5 -26.89 11.37 27.53
C LEU A 5 -26.26 11.86 26.23
N GLN A 6 -26.88 11.56 25.08
CA GLN A 6 -26.39 12.00 23.77
C GLN A 6 -26.79 13.46 23.45
N GLU A 7 -27.92 13.94 24.00
CA GLU A 7 -28.46 15.28 23.71
C GLU A 7 -27.88 16.40 24.60
N MET A 8 -27.07 16.09 25.62
CA MET A 8 -26.41 17.11 26.45
C MET A 8 -25.02 17.54 25.93
N GLN A 9 -24.46 16.84 24.95
CA GLN A 9 -23.11 17.13 24.43
C GLN A 9 -23.07 18.29 23.42
N ASP A 10 -24.19 18.60 22.75
CA ASP A 10 -24.26 19.69 21.76
C ASP A 10 -24.41 21.09 22.37
N SER A 11 -24.76 21.20 23.66
CA SER A 11 -25.01 22.49 24.33
C SER A 11 -23.77 23.12 24.97
N LEU A 12 -22.63 22.42 24.99
CA LEU A 12 -21.39 22.86 25.67
C LEU A 12 -20.22 23.15 24.71
N GLY A 13 -20.45 23.12 23.39
CA GLY A 13 -19.38 23.37 22.41
C GLY A 13 -18.23 22.36 22.48
N ILE A 14 -18.43 21.22 23.17
CA ILE A 14 -17.52 20.09 23.12
C ILE A 14 -17.77 19.40 21.78
N GLN A 15 -17.21 19.98 20.72
CA GLN A 15 -16.96 19.25 19.49
C GLN A 15 -16.36 17.91 19.92
N ASN A 16 -17.01 16.80 19.61
CA ASN A 16 -16.43 15.47 19.76
C ASN A 16 -15.14 15.49 18.93
N LEU A 17 -14.03 15.87 19.56
CA LEU A 17 -12.73 15.96 18.91
C LEU A 17 -12.39 14.54 18.49
N ARG A 18 -12.58 14.27 17.20
CA ARG A 18 -12.34 12.96 16.65
C ARG A 18 -10.86 12.67 16.79
N THR A 19 -10.52 11.71 17.63
CA THR A 19 -9.15 11.25 17.80
C THR A 19 -8.76 10.36 16.62
N CYS A 20 -7.63 10.61 15.98
CA CYS A 20 -7.08 9.76 14.93
C CYS A 20 -6.29 8.59 15.50
N ARG A 21 -6.34 7.48 14.76
CA ARG A 21 -5.33 6.42 14.88
C ARG A 21 -4.15 6.79 13.97
N ASN A 22 -2.94 6.42 14.34
CA ASN A 22 -1.77 6.65 13.49
C ASN A 22 -0.77 5.50 13.60
N THR A 23 0.25 5.50 12.74
CA THR A 23 1.18 4.37 12.64
C THR A 23 2.09 4.19 13.86
N VAL A 24 2.20 5.18 14.77
CA VAL A 24 2.97 5.29 16.04
C VAL A 24 4.47 4.90 15.99
N GLN A 25 4.86 3.97 15.13
CA GLN A 25 6.16 3.31 15.04
C GLN A 25 7.17 4.07 14.17
N GLY A 26 6.73 5.05 13.39
CA GLY A 26 7.61 5.82 12.52
C GLY A 26 8.47 6.80 13.30
N ARG A 27 9.80 6.76 13.09
CA ARG A 27 10.76 7.63 13.79
C ARG A 27 10.65 9.09 13.39
N TYR A 28 10.39 9.35 12.11
CA TYR A 28 10.40 10.69 11.52
C TYR A 28 9.05 11.08 10.96
N LEU A 29 8.39 10.16 10.27
CA LEU A 29 7.07 10.35 9.68
C LEU A 29 6.05 9.48 10.39
N LEU A 30 4.79 9.85 10.28
CA LEU A 30 3.67 8.99 10.63
C LEU A 30 2.50 9.21 9.67
N SER A 31 1.68 8.17 9.51
CA SER A 31 0.43 8.24 8.77
C SER A 31 -0.73 8.09 9.74
N ASP A 32 -1.75 8.94 9.62
CA ASP A 32 -3.00 8.81 10.37
C ASP A 32 -4.08 8.04 9.59
N ASP A 33 -5.18 7.70 10.26
CA ASP A 33 -6.34 7.01 9.68
C ASP A 33 -7.26 7.90 8.85
N ASN A 34 -7.00 9.21 8.82
CA ASN A 34 -7.53 10.10 7.79
C ASN A 34 -6.69 10.04 6.50
N GLY A 35 -5.52 9.40 6.50
CA GLY A 35 -4.67 9.23 5.33
C GLY A 35 -3.69 10.37 5.09
N HIS A 36 -3.45 11.24 6.07
CA HIS A 36 -2.38 12.23 6.00
C HIS A 36 -1.06 11.64 6.49
N VAL A 37 0.05 12.15 5.93
CA VAL A 37 1.42 11.84 6.37
C VAL A 37 2.07 13.14 6.84
N CYS A 38 2.68 13.11 8.01
CA CYS A 38 3.35 14.28 8.58
C CYS A 38 4.56 13.88 9.42
N ASP A 39 5.40 14.86 9.76
CA ASP A 39 6.49 14.67 10.70
C ASP A 39 5.94 14.29 12.08
N ALA A 40 6.62 13.38 12.76
CA ALA A 40 6.17 12.86 14.04
C ALA A 40 6.01 13.94 15.13
N LEU A 41 6.79 15.01 15.02
CA LEU A 41 6.75 16.17 15.92
C LEU A 41 5.61 17.15 15.60
N SER A 42 4.98 17.02 14.43
CA SER A 42 3.90 17.92 13.98
C SER A 42 2.50 17.41 14.31
N VAL A 43 2.38 16.20 14.88
CA VAL A 43 1.10 15.63 15.30
C VAL A 43 0.48 16.45 16.40
N ASP A 44 -0.83 16.69 16.27
CA ASP A 44 -1.59 17.34 17.31
C ASP A 44 -1.64 16.46 18.57
N PRO A 45 -1.19 16.96 19.74
CA PRO A 45 -1.13 16.14 20.96
C PRO A 45 -2.49 15.66 21.45
N GLN A 46 -3.56 16.41 21.17
CA GLN A 46 -4.91 16.14 21.70
C GLN A 46 -5.67 15.14 20.82
N SER A 47 -5.79 15.42 19.52
CA SER A 47 -6.49 14.59 18.54
C SER A 47 -5.63 13.47 17.98
N ARG A 48 -4.29 13.51 18.12
CA ARG A 48 -3.34 12.54 17.55
C ARG A 48 -3.34 12.47 16.02
N CYS A 49 -4.01 13.41 15.36
CA CYS A 49 -4.07 13.53 13.91
C CYS A 49 -2.85 14.27 13.35
N CYS A 50 -2.51 14.00 12.09
CA CYS A 50 -1.64 14.89 11.36
C CYS A 50 -2.35 16.22 11.06
N PRO A 51 -1.61 17.33 10.94
CA PRO A 51 -2.17 18.56 10.43
C PRO A 51 -2.78 18.32 9.03
N GLU A 52 -3.94 18.91 8.76
CA GLU A 52 -4.58 18.86 7.44
C GLU A 52 -3.86 19.79 6.44
N LYS A 53 -2.55 19.57 6.27
CA LYS A 53 -1.67 20.30 5.36
C LYS A 53 -1.01 19.29 4.43
N GLY A 54 -1.20 19.48 3.13
CA GLY A 54 -0.62 18.61 2.10
C GLY A 54 -1.62 17.66 1.46
N GLU A 55 -1.11 16.69 0.71
CA GLU A 55 -1.93 15.73 -0.04
C GLU A 55 -2.42 14.59 0.86
N LYS A 56 -3.74 14.38 0.83
CA LYS A 56 -4.36 13.21 1.44
C LYS A 56 -4.11 11.98 0.58
N PHE A 57 -3.85 10.84 1.23
CA PHE A 57 -3.56 9.56 0.58
C PHE A 57 -2.34 9.61 -0.36
N SER A 58 -1.30 10.34 0.05
CA SER A 58 -0.10 10.50 -0.75
C SER A 58 0.60 9.17 -1.01
N CYS A 59 0.86 8.88 -2.28
CA CYS A 59 1.60 7.72 -2.75
C CYS A 59 3.07 8.05 -3.06
N ARG A 60 3.66 9.03 -2.37
CA ARG A 60 5.05 9.42 -2.59
C ARG A 60 5.99 8.23 -2.35
N GLY A 61 6.85 7.94 -3.33
CA GLY A 61 7.76 6.80 -3.24
C GLY A 61 7.07 5.44 -3.37
N CYS A 62 5.85 5.39 -3.94
CA CYS A 62 5.16 4.16 -4.27
C CYS A 62 5.21 3.86 -5.77
N ASN A 63 5.46 2.59 -6.11
CA ASN A 63 5.20 2.06 -7.42
C ASN A 63 3.76 1.54 -7.47
N LEU A 64 2.87 2.28 -8.13
CA LEU A 64 1.44 1.96 -8.18
C LEU A 64 1.13 0.66 -8.93
N LEU A 65 2.02 0.19 -9.81
CA LEU A 65 1.83 -1.07 -10.52
C LEU A 65 2.08 -2.28 -9.61
N SER A 66 3.14 -2.24 -8.78
CA SER A 66 3.41 -3.29 -7.80
C SER A 66 2.65 -3.08 -6.49
N GLN A 67 2.06 -1.88 -6.28
CA GLN A 67 1.44 -1.47 -5.01
C GLN A 67 2.39 -1.62 -3.82
N CYS A 68 3.67 -1.33 -4.08
CA CYS A 68 4.74 -1.35 -3.10
C CYS A 68 5.40 0.02 -3.02
N CYS A 69 5.87 0.41 -1.84
CA CYS A 69 6.47 1.69 -1.54
C CYS A 69 7.80 1.51 -0.82
N SER A 70 8.66 2.51 -0.92
CA SER A 70 9.94 2.57 -0.20
C SER A 70 9.80 3.09 1.24
N SER A 71 8.63 3.59 1.61
CA SER A 71 8.32 4.09 2.96
C SER A 71 7.02 3.48 3.47
N TYR A 72 7.05 3.03 4.72
CA TYR A 72 5.91 2.42 5.39
C TYR A 72 4.74 3.40 5.51
N GLU A 73 5.00 4.64 5.92
CA GLU A 73 3.99 5.67 6.16
C GLU A 73 3.28 6.08 4.88
N PHE A 74 4.04 6.27 3.79
CA PHE A 74 3.44 6.54 2.48
C PHE A 74 2.73 5.30 1.91
N CYS A 75 3.16 4.08 2.22
CA CYS A 75 2.41 2.88 1.90
C CYS A 75 1.04 2.87 2.59
N VAL A 76 0.99 3.17 3.88
CA VAL A 76 -0.28 3.21 4.64
C VAL A 76 -1.20 4.30 4.10
N SER A 77 -0.68 5.51 3.89
CA SER A 77 -1.45 6.62 3.31
C SER A 77 -1.99 6.30 1.92
N CYS A 78 -1.15 5.78 1.01
CA CYS A 78 -1.56 5.39 -0.34
C CYS A 78 -2.62 4.28 -0.33
N CYS A 79 -2.45 3.28 0.54
CA CYS A 79 -3.38 2.17 0.69
C CYS A 79 -4.76 2.61 1.19
N LEU A 80 -4.82 3.63 2.04
CA LEU A 80 -6.08 4.19 2.56
C LEU A 80 -6.94 4.86 1.48
N ASN A 81 -6.38 5.13 0.30
CA ASN A 81 -7.12 5.71 -0.81
C ASN A 81 -8.26 4.77 -1.26
N PRO A 82 -9.53 5.23 -1.27
CA PRO A 82 -10.66 4.42 -1.74
C PRO A 82 -10.54 3.92 -3.19
N ASP A 83 -9.80 4.62 -4.05
CA ASP A 83 -9.53 4.22 -5.43
C ASP A 83 -8.55 3.04 -5.51
N ARG A 84 -7.82 2.75 -4.42
CA ARG A 84 -6.83 1.68 -4.32
C ARG A 84 -7.33 0.49 -3.52
N THR A 85 -8.04 0.77 -2.42
CA THR A 85 -8.51 -0.28 -1.50
C THR A 85 -9.99 -0.08 -1.21
N LYS A 86 -10.81 -1.03 -1.67
CA LYS A 86 -12.25 -1.01 -1.42
C LYS A 86 -12.58 -1.62 -0.08
N ARG A 87 -13.49 -0.99 0.66
CA ARG A 87 -13.87 -1.43 2.02
C ARG A 87 -14.50 -2.82 2.02
N GLU A 88 -15.24 -3.18 0.98
CA GLU A 88 -15.88 -4.50 0.87
C GLU A 88 -14.89 -5.65 0.63
N GLU A 89 -13.72 -5.34 0.08
CA GLU A 89 -12.66 -6.34 -0.14
C GLU A 89 -11.93 -6.66 1.17
N ILE A 90 -11.76 -5.67 2.05
CA ILE A 90 -11.01 -5.81 3.30
C ILE A 90 -11.72 -6.72 4.32
N THR A 91 -13.04 -6.61 4.46
CA THR A 91 -13.80 -7.39 5.45
C THR A 91 -13.72 -8.89 5.20
N LYS A 92 -13.33 -9.31 3.99
CA LYS A 92 -13.14 -10.71 3.60
C LYS A 92 -11.71 -11.19 3.77
N VAL A 93 -10.76 -10.27 4.00
CA VAL A 93 -9.33 -10.59 4.07
C VAL A 93 -8.96 -10.93 5.50
N LYS A 94 -8.42 -12.15 5.67
CA LYS A 94 -7.86 -12.61 6.94
C LYS A 94 -6.52 -11.93 7.22
N ILE A 95 -6.28 -11.66 8.50
CA ILE A 95 -5.03 -11.06 8.99
C ILE A 95 -3.85 -12.02 8.76
N ALA A 96 -4.08 -13.32 8.86
CA ALA A 96 -3.06 -14.36 8.69
C ALA A 96 -3.57 -15.56 7.87
N LYS A 97 -2.65 -16.44 7.49
CA LYS A 97 -2.94 -17.66 6.72
C LYS A 97 -3.87 -18.68 7.40
N PRO A 98 -3.81 -18.91 8.74
CA PRO A 98 -4.66 -19.90 9.39
C PRO A 98 -6.15 -19.66 9.16
N ALA A 99 -6.94 -20.73 9.02
CA ALA A 99 -8.37 -20.64 8.77
C ALA A 99 -9.14 -19.95 9.91
N THR A 100 -8.61 -20.01 11.13
CA THR A 100 -9.14 -19.39 12.35
C THR A 100 -8.75 -17.91 12.50
N ALA A 101 -7.94 -17.36 11.60
CA ALA A 101 -7.50 -15.97 11.70
C ALA A 101 -8.67 -15.01 11.50
N GLU A 102 -8.75 -14.02 12.38
CA GLU A 102 -9.70 -12.91 12.28
C GLU A 102 -9.44 -12.06 11.03
N THR A 103 -10.47 -11.30 10.63
CA THR A 103 -10.39 -10.33 9.55
C THR A 103 -10.05 -8.94 10.09
N TYR A 104 -9.61 -8.05 9.21
CA TYR A 104 -9.30 -6.68 9.63
C TYR A 104 -10.57 -5.91 10.03
N ALA A 105 -10.52 -5.21 11.16
CA ALA A 105 -11.65 -4.43 11.67
C ALA A 105 -11.98 -3.21 10.82
N ASN A 106 -10.97 -2.58 10.20
CA ASN A 106 -11.13 -1.40 9.36
C ASN A 106 -9.99 -1.30 8.33
N VAL A 107 -10.14 -0.36 7.39
CA VAL A 107 -9.17 -0.10 6.31
C VAL A 107 -7.80 0.27 6.85
N PHE A 108 -7.75 1.05 7.93
CA PHE A 108 -6.48 1.46 8.53
C PHE A 108 -5.69 0.26 9.08
N ASP A 109 -6.33 -0.63 9.83
CA ASP A 109 -5.66 -1.85 10.34
C ASP A 109 -5.19 -2.76 9.22
N PHE A 110 -5.97 -2.86 8.13
CA PHE A 110 -5.55 -3.56 6.93
C PHE A 110 -4.28 -2.97 6.32
N CYS A 111 -4.28 -1.66 6.06
CA CYS A 111 -3.15 -0.96 5.44
C CYS A 111 -1.90 -0.99 6.34
N ALA A 112 -2.06 -0.65 7.62
CA ALA A 112 -0.98 -0.70 8.61
C ALA A 112 -0.41 -2.11 8.73
N GLY A 113 -1.26 -3.15 8.77
CA GLY A 113 -0.81 -4.54 8.85
C GLY A 113 -0.05 -4.99 7.60
N ARG A 114 -0.60 -4.76 6.41
CA ARG A 114 -0.03 -5.22 5.14
C ARG A 114 1.27 -4.50 4.77
N CYS A 115 1.29 -3.18 4.90
CA CYS A 115 2.48 -2.38 4.58
C CYS A 115 3.68 -2.68 5.49
N ARG A 116 3.44 -3.18 6.72
CA ARG A 116 4.50 -3.42 7.70
C ARG A 116 5.35 -4.64 7.39
N HIS A 117 4.74 -5.73 6.93
CA HIS A 117 5.45 -6.97 6.61
C HIS A 117 4.80 -7.65 5.41
N ASN A 118 5.52 -7.70 4.28
CA ASN A 118 5.13 -8.52 3.15
C ASN A 118 6.16 -9.65 2.94
N SER A 119 5.77 -10.90 3.20
CA SER A 119 6.65 -12.05 2.97
C SER A 119 7.03 -12.24 1.50
N GLN A 120 6.29 -11.63 0.55
CA GLN A 120 6.66 -11.63 -0.87
C GLN A 120 7.78 -10.64 -1.20
N SER A 121 8.11 -9.73 -0.26
CA SER A 121 9.19 -8.74 -0.43
C SER A 121 10.57 -9.24 -0.03
N VAL A 122 10.66 -10.44 0.56
CA VAL A 122 11.92 -11.01 1.07
C VAL A 122 12.42 -12.17 0.22
N VAL A 123 13.73 -12.23 0.02
CA VAL A 123 14.50 -13.32 -0.58
C VAL A 123 15.27 -14.00 0.54
N HIS A 124 15.28 -15.34 0.55
CA HIS A 124 15.94 -16.15 1.58
C HIS A 124 15.56 -15.71 3.02
N GLU A 125 14.31 -15.28 3.20
CA GLU A 125 13.69 -14.87 4.47
C GLU A 125 14.32 -13.67 5.19
N ASN A 126 15.47 -13.15 4.73
CA ASN A 126 16.29 -12.19 5.46
C ASN A 126 16.76 -10.97 4.66
N ALA A 127 16.55 -10.94 3.33
CA ALA A 127 16.94 -9.81 2.50
C ALA A 127 15.77 -9.31 1.66
N TYR A 128 15.53 -8.01 1.62
CA TYR A 128 14.53 -7.46 0.69
C TYR A 128 15.05 -7.53 -0.75
N PHE A 129 14.18 -7.90 -1.69
CA PHE A 129 14.56 -7.95 -3.12
C PHE A 129 14.67 -6.55 -3.75
N SER A 130 14.06 -5.54 -3.11
CA SER A 130 13.98 -4.16 -3.59
C SER A 130 13.77 -3.20 -2.43
N ASP A 131 14.17 -1.94 -2.61
CA ASP A 131 13.83 -0.85 -1.70
C ASP A 131 12.31 -0.66 -1.56
N PHE A 132 11.51 -1.08 -2.56
CA PHE A 132 10.04 -1.08 -2.50
C PHE A 132 9.51 -2.33 -1.79
N HIS A 133 9.64 -2.39 -0.46
CA HIS A 133 9.30 -3.58 0.33
C HIS A 133 8.03 -3.43 1.18
N HIS A 134 7.45 -2.23 1.28
CA HIS A 134 6.16 -2.01 1.93
C HIS A 134 5.05 -2.15 0.91
N CYS A 135 4.27 -3.23 0.94
CA CYS A 135 3.24 -3.46 -0.08
C CYS A 135 1.85 -3.66 0.53
N PHE A 136 0.82 -3.23 -0.21
CA PHE A 136 -0.58 -3.39 0.21
C PHE A 136 -1.44 -4.21 -0.76
N SER A 137 -0.86 -4.74 -1.84
CA SER A 137 -1.57 -5.61 -2.78
C SER A 137 -2.18 -6.84 -2.09
N LEU A 138 -3.39 -7.21 -2.51
CA LEU A 138 -3.99 -8.48 -2.12
C LEU A 138 -3.36 -9.65 -2.90
N PRO A 139 -3.05 -10.78 -2.24
CA PRO A 139 -2.65 -11.99 -2.95
C PRO A 139 -3.81 -12.43 -3.85
N SER A 140 -3.54 -12.61 -5.14
CA SER A 140 -4.50 -13.15 -6.10
C SER A 140 -4.88 -14.57 -5.66
N ASN A 141 -6.07 -14.75 -5.10
CA ASN A 141 -6.62 -16.07 -4.77
C ASN A 141 -7.45 -16.64 -5.93
N SER A 142 -7.27 -16.14 -7.16
CA SER A 142 -7.84 -16.75 -8.36
C SER A 142 -6.82 -17.71 -8.97
N SER A 143 -7.22 -18.97 -9.05
CA SER A 143 -6.74 -20.00 -9.98
C SER A 143 -7.01 -19.62 -11.45
N GLY A 144 -6.72 -18.36 -11.79
CA GLY A 144 -6.99 -17.73 -13.07
C GLY A 144 -6.41 -16.32 -13.01
N ALA A 145 -5.10 -16.22 -13.21
CA ALA A 145 -4.47 -14.98 -13.63
C ALA A 145 -5.00 -14.69 -15.05
N ASN A 146 -6.20 -14.10 -15.13
CA ASN A 146 -6.76 -13.71 -16.41
C ASN A 146 -5.88 -12.58 -16.98
N TYR A 147 -5.46 -12.80 -18.24
CA TYR A 147 -4.73 -11.93 -19.17
C TYR A 147 -4.81 -10.42 -18.91
N THR A 148 -5.96 -9.90 -18.47
CA THR A 148 -6.17 -8.48 -18.14
C THR A 148 -5.25 -7.94 -17.04
N GLN A 149 -4.84 -8.76 -16.07
CA GLN A 149 -3.90 -8.32 -15.03
C GLN A 149 -2.44 -8.34 -15.52
N LEU A 150 -2.12 -9.17 -16.52
CA LEU A 150 -0.81 -9.20 -17.16
C LEU A 150 -0.64 -7.99 -18.09
N GLU A 151 -1.68 -7.68 -18.86
CA GLU A 151 -1.76 -6.46 -19.68
C GLU A 151 -1.63 -5.21 -18.80
N ALA A 152 -2.37 -5.14 -17.68
CA ALA A 152 -2.24 -4.05 -16.70
C ALA A 152 -0.81 -3.92 -16.12
N ARG A 153 -0.10 -5.04 -15.95
CA ARG A 153 1.28 -5.06 -15.43
C ARG A 153 2.33 -4.60 -16.45
N LEU A 154 2.02 -4.68 -17.75
CA LEU A 154 2.88 -4.29 -18.87
C LEU A 154 2.44 -2.97 -19.56
N VAL A 155 1.43 -2.27 -19.05
CA VAL A 155 1.04 -0.95 -19.58
C VAL A 155 2.24 0.00 -19.57
N GLY A 156 2.56 0.53 -20.75
CA GLY A 156 3.69 1.45 -20.94
C GLY A 156 5.06 0.76 -21.02
N ILE A 157 5.11 -0.57 -21.08
CA ILE A 157 6.34 -1.33 -21.29
C ILE A 157 6.35 -1.87 -22.71
N ASN A 158 7.41 -1.56 -23.46
CA ASN A 158 7.66 -2.16 -24.75
C ASN A 158 8.57 -3.38 -24.58
N VAL A 159 8.15 -4.54 -25.07
CA VAL A 159 8.95 -5.76 -25.01
C VAL A 159 9.79 -5.86 -26.28
N VAL A 160 11.11 -5.95 -26.10
CA VAL A 160 12.08 -6.08 -27.20
C VAL A 160 12.91 -7.33 -27.03
N VAL A 161 13.21 -8.02 -28.14
CA VAL A 161 13.97 -9.26 -28.16
C VAL A 161 15.39 -8.97 -28.65
N GLY A 162 16.39 -9.26 -27.80
CA GLY A 162 17.81 -9.14 -28.13
C GLY A 162 18.34 -10.29 -28.96
N LYS A 163 19.43 -10.07 -29.69
CA LYS A 163 20.18 -11.13 -30.39
C LYS A 163 21.09 -11.87 -29.42
N GLN A 164 21.52 -13.08 -29.82
CA GLN A 164 22.47 -13.87 -29.05
C GLN A 164 23.76 -13.08 -28.81
N GLY A 165 24.14 -12.92 -27.55
CA GLY A 165 25.32 -12.16 -27.13
C GLY A 165 25.03 -10.70 -26.72
N GLU A 166 23.82 -10.19 -26.93
CA GLU A 166 23.44 -8.85 -26.45
C GLU A 166 22.92 -8.90 -25.00
N SER A 167 23.21 -7.85 -24.22
CA SER A 167 22.63 -7.67 -22.89
C SER A 167 21.27 -6.99 -22.97
N CYS A 168 20.37 -7.29 -22.02
CA CYS A 168 19.05 -6.65 -21.96
C CYS A 168 19.15 -5.12 -21.93
N ASP A 169 20.05 -4.56 -21.10
CA ASP A 169 20.29 -3.12 -21.02
C ASP A 169 20.81 -2.53 -22.34
N GLY A 170 21.64 -3.27 -23.07
CA GLY A 170 22.15 -2.85 -24.37
C GLY A 170 21.03 -2.70 -25.41
N VAL A 171 20.12 -3.69 -25.45
CA VAL A 171 18.98 -3.73 -26.37
C VAL A 171 17.93 -2.65 -26.03
N CYS A 172 17.68 -2.43 -24.74
CA CYS A 172 16.82 -1.34 -24.28
C CYS A 172 17.38 0.03 -24.71
N LYS A 173 18.68 0.26 -24.48
CA LYS A 173 19.35 1.53 -24.84
C LYS A 173 19.38 1.76 -26.35
N SER A 174 19.65 0.72 -27.16
CA SER A 174 19.65 0.85 -28.63
C SER A 174 18.27 1.17 -29.18
N SER A 175 17.21 0.80 -28.45
CA SER A 175 15.82 1.13 -28.77
C SER A 175 15.36 2.50 -28.21
N GLY A 176 16.28 3.28 -27.61
CA GLY A 176 15.97 4.58 -27.01
C GLY A 176 15.16 4.49 -25.70
N GLN A 177 15.16 3.33 -25.04
CA GLN A 177 14.41 3.08 -23.82
C GLN A 177 15.33 2.68 -22.65
N SER A 178 14.78 2.68 -21.44
CA SER A 178 15.47 2.18 -20.23
C SER A 178 14.86 0.84 -19.82
N CYS A 179 15.72 -0.12 -19.47
CA CYS A 179 15.28 -1.47 -19.10
C CYS A 179 14.66 -1.50 -17.70
N VAL A 180 13.55 -2.23 -17.56
CA VAL A 180 12.74 -2.30 -16.34
C VAL A 180 12.85 -3.70 -15.73
N LEU A 181 13.92 -3.94 -14.98
CA LEU A 181 14.30 -5.29 -14.51
C LEU A 181 13.25 -5.94 -13.59
N ASN A 182 12.52 -5.14 -12.79
CA ASN A 182 11.48 -5.65 -11.88
C ASN A 182 10.23 -6.21 -12.60
N LYS A 183 10.19 -6.12 -13.94
CA LYS A 183 9.07 -6.60 -14.77
C LYS A 183 9.42 -7.85 -15.58
N LEU A 184 10.68 -8.27 -15.57
CA LEU A 184 11.13 -9.51 -16.23
C LEU A 184 10.39 -10.75 -15.72
N LEU A 185 10.04 -10.77 -14.42
CA LEU A 185 9.27 -11.85 -13.81
C LEU A 185 7.88 -12.03 -14.42
N VAL A 186 7.31 -10.98 -15.02
CA VAL A 186 6.00 -11.03 -15.69
C VAL A 186 6.10 -11.72 -17.06
N LEU A 187 7.28 -11.69 -17.68
CA LEU A 187 7.54 -12.27 -19.01
C LEU A 187 7.99 -13.74 -18.94
N ASN A 188 8.18 -14.30 -17.74
CA ASN A 188 8.69 -15.65 -17.56
C ASN A 188 7.58 -16.70 -17.38
N HIS A 189 6.56 -16.62 -18.24
CA HIS A 189 5.44 -17.55 -18.26
C HIS A 189 5.21 -18.01 -19.69
N CYS A 190 5.05 -19.32 -19.87
CA CYS A 190 4.59 -19.89 -21.13
C CYS A 190 3.09 -20.14 -21.01
N GLU A 191 2.29 -19.53 -21.88
CA GLU A 191 0.90 -19.92 -22.06
C GLU A 191 0.88 -21.20 -22.91
N MET A 192 0.28 -22.27 -22.35
CA MET A 192 0.04 -23.53 -23.07
C MET A 192 -1.33 -23.51 -23.73
#